data_AF-A0A9W4WRZ7-F1
#
_entry.id   AF-A0A9W4WRZ7-F1
#
_cell.length_a   1.000
_cell.length_b   1.000
_cell.length_c   1.000
_cell.angle_alpha   90.00
_cell.angle_beta   90.00
_cell.angle_gamma   90.00
#
_symmetry.space_group_name_H-M   'P 1'
#
loop_
_entity.id
_entity.type
_entity.pdbx_description
1 polymer ?
#
loop_
_entity_poly.entity_id
_entity_poly.type
_entity_poly.pdbx_seq_one_letter_code
_entity_poly.pdbx_strand_id
1 'polypeptide(L)'
;MKIVPEARNTIMRFMISKEGRNHKKPYSELSKKTGYSSKQIYHIWNDQLNPTLDRNPLSSEEKEYINQWVEVNKTENNKIHWMNCQKDMKRDFQKLRSTNIIKNAWYAKQKRKPDEEGENGTSPSTQDTISTFNNDIRTITQTGPTNVLTSTATHHYIPPTLPTIEPSFQPDPPKFIMKPIF
;
A
#
# COMPACT_ATOMS: atom_id res chain seq x y z
N MET A 1 4.67 -5.95 2.47
CA MET A 1 6.03 -5.80 3.06
C MET A 1 6.04 -6.50 4.40
N LYS A 2 6.91 -7.51 4.59
CA LYS A 2 7.08 -8.17 5.90
C LYS A 2 8.10 -7.35 6.71
N ILE A 3 7.72 -6.85 7.87
CA ILE A 3 8.64 -6.16 8.79
C ILE A 3 9.35 -7.19 9.66
N VAL A 4 10.65 -7.02 9.87
CA VAL A 4 11.42 -7.88 10.78
C VAL A 4 10.88 -7.70 12.21
N PRO A 5 10.65 -8.77 12.99
CA PRO A 5 10.05 -8.69 14.33
C PRO A 5 10.78 -7.72 15.28
N GLU A 6 12.10 -7.65 15.20
CA GLU A 6 12.92 -6.74 15.98
C GLU A 6 12.61 -5.26 15.69
N ALA A 7 12.56 -4.89 14.41
CA ALA A 7 12.21 -3.54 13.98
C ALA A 7 10.77 -3.18 14.37
N ARG A 8 9.84 -4.14 14.27
CA ARG A 8 8.45 -3.98 14.72
C ARG A 8 8.38 -3.59 16.20
N ASN A 9 9.07 -4.32 17.06
CA ASN A 9 9.09 -4.07 18.50
C ASN A 9 9.73 -2.72 18.82
N THR A 10 10.80 -2.37 18.12
CA THR A 10 11.48 -1.06 18.26
C THR A 10 10.53 0.09 17.92
N ILE A 11 9.82 0.02 16.78
CA ILE A 11 8.85 1.05 16.37
C ILE A 11 7.73 1.17 17.39
N MET A 12 7.13 0.04 17.78
CA MET A 12 5.98 0.02 18.69
C MET A 12 6.34 0.60 20.05
N ARG A 13 7.43 0.13 20.67
CA ARG A 13 7.87 0.61 21.99
C ARG A 13 8.22 2.10 21.95
N PHE A 14 8.93 2.54 20.92
CA PHE A 14 9.31 3.95 20.78
C PHE A 14 8.07 4.84 20.66
N MET A 15 7.15 4.52 19.76
CA MET A 15 5.97 5.35 19.52
C MET A 15 5.05 5.44 20.73
N ILE A 16 4.77 4.31 21.40
CA ILE A 16 3.97 4.30 22.64
C ILE A 16 4.67 5.10 23.74
N SER A 17 5.99 4.96 23.89
CA SER A 17 6.73 5.73 24.91
C SER A 17 6.66 7.24 24.71
N LYS A 18 6.46 7.70 23.46
CA LYS A 18 6.38 9.11 23.10
C LYS A 18 4.95 9.59 22.91
N GLU A 19 3.94 8.73 23.10
CA GLU A 19 2.54 9.11 23.02
C GLU A 19 2.23 10.19 24.06
N GLY A 20 1.50 11.23 23.65
CA GLY A 20 1.23 12.42 24.47
C GLY A 20 2.40 13.42 24.60
N ARG A 21 3.58 13.13 24.03
CA ARG A 21 4.71 14.07 23.96
C ARG A 21 4.87 14.60 22.54
N ASN A 22 4.99 15.91 22.37
CA ASN A 22 5.28 16.55 21.09
C ASN A 22 6.73 16.26 20.66
N HIS A 23 6.99 15.03 20.24
CA HIS A 23 8.28 14.64 19.69
C HIS A 23 8.34 15.06 18.22
N LYS A 24 9.25 15.98 17.88
CA LYS A 24 9.23 16.70 16.59
C LYS A 24 9.45 15.80 15.37
N LYS A 25 10.22 14.71 15.46
CA LYS A 25 10.63 13.87 14.30
C LYS A 25 10.73 12.36 14.61
N PRO A 26 9.65 11.70 15.02
CA PRO A 26 9.70 10.31 15.52
C PRO A 26 10.15 9.32 14.43
N TYR A 27 9.64 9.50 13.22
CA TYR A 27 9.95 8.64 12.08
C TYR A 27 11.41 8.74 11.63
N SER A 28 12.01 9.93 11.73
CA SER A 28 13.41 10.15 11.37
C SER A 28 14.37 9.47 12.35
N GLU A 29 14.04 9.48 13.64
CA GLU A 29 14.82 8.77 14.66
C GLU A 29 14.69 7.25 14.49
N LEU A 30 13.46 6.76 14.30
CA LEU A 30 13.20 5.35 14.05
C LEU A 30 13.88 4.84 12.78
N SER A 31 14.02 5.69 11.76
CA SER A 31 14.69 5.33 10.52
C SER A 31 16.16 4.95 10.76
N LYS A 32 16.85 5.70 11.63
CA LYS A 32 18.23 5.40 12.03
C LYS A 32 18.36 4.11 12.83
N LYS A 33 17.34 3.74 13.60
CA LYS A 33 17.35 2.56 14.49
C LYS A 33 16.94 1.26 13.80
N THR A 34 16.16 1.34 12.73
CA THR A 34 15.48 0.17 12.15
C THR A 34 15.91 -0.14 10.71
N GLY A 35 16.64 0.78 10.06
CA GLY A 35 17.03 0.64 8.65
C GLY A 35 15.89 0.89 7.65
N TYR A 36 14.66 1.09 8.12
CA TYR A 36 13.52 1.47 7.26
C TYR A 36 13.51 2.98 7.04
N SER A 37 13.00 3.41 5.88
CA SER A 37 12.76 4.84 5.63
C SER A 37 11.68 5.40 6.57
N SER A 38 11.75 6.71 6.85
CA SER A 38 10.71 7.40 7.63
C SER A 38 9.30 7.18 7.05
N LYS A 39 9.17 7.12 5.72
CA LYS A 39 7.90 6.87 5.03
C LYS A 39 7.39 5.45 5.29
N GLN A 40 8.26 4.44 5.21
CA GLN A 40 7.88 3.06 5.53
C GLN A 40 7.38 2.95 6.97
N ILE A 41 8.11 3.55 7.92
CA ILE A 41 7.74 3.54 9.35
C ILE A 41 6.40 4.23 9.57
N TYR A 42 6.16 5.37 8.90
CA TYR A 42 4.87 6.05 8.92
C TYR A 42 3.72 5.14 8.50
N HIS A 43 3.86 4.43 7.37
CA HIS A 43 2.82 3.51 6.90
C HIS A 43 2.64 2.32 7.85
N ILE A 44 3.74 1.72 8.30
CA ILE A 44 3.70 0.59 9.25
C ILE A 44 2.98 0.98 10.55
N TRP A 45 3.28 2.15 11.10
CA TRP A 45 2.63 2.64 12.32
C TRP A 45 1.14 2.89 12.09
N ASN A 46 0.78 3.70 11.09
CA ASN A 46 -0.60 4.16 10.89
C ASN A 46 -1.54 3.10 10.29
N ASP A 47 -1.01 2.07 9.63
CA ASP A 47 -1.84 1.03 9.01
C ASP A 47 -1.80 -0.29 9.78
N GLN A 48 -0.76 -0.57 10.58
CA GLN A 48 -0.55 -1.90 11.18
C GLN A 48 -0.26 -1.91 12.68
N LEU A 49 0.64 -1.06 13.19
CA LEU A 49 1.17 -1.21 14.55
C LEU A 49 0.49 -0.37 15.62
N ASN A 50 -0.13 0.75 15.24
CA ASN A 50 -0.78 1.63 16.20
C ASN A 50 -1.86 0.85 17.00
N PRO A 51 -1.75 0.75 18.33
CA PRO A 51 -2.67 -0.04 19.15
C PRO A 51 -4.10 0.53 19.17
N THR A 52 -4.25 1.83 18.89
CA THR A 52 -5.57 2.48 18.83
C THR A 52 -6.35 2.15 17.56
N LEU A 53 -5.73 1.46 16.59
CA LEU A 53 -6.40 1.05 15.36
C LEU A 53 -7.41 -0.06 15.62
N ASP A 54 -8.67 0.18 15.23
CA ASP A 54 -9.68 -0.86 15.17
C ASP A 54 -9.52 -1.65 13.86
N ARG A 55 -9.07 -2.90 14.00
CA ARG A 55 -8.80 -3.85 12.91
C ARG A 55 -10.00 -4.73 12.56
N ASN A 56 -11.13 -4.57 13.24
CA ASN A 56 -12.34 -5.33 12.91
C ASN A 56 -12.81 -4.99 11.49
N PRO A 57 -13.59 -5.86 10.84
CA PRO A 57 -14.28 -5.49 9.61
C PRO A 57 -15.10 -4.21 9.78
N LEU A 58 -15.25 -3.45 8.69
CA LEU A 58 -16.17 -2.32 8.67
C LEU A 58 -17.61 -2.81 8.73
N SER A 59 -18.43 -2.18 9.55
CA SER A 59 -19.88 -2.37 9.57
C SER A 59 -20.51 -1.89 8.26
N SER A 60 -21.76 -2.28 8.01
CA SER A 60 -22.51 -1.78 6.84
C SER A 60 -22.69 -0.26 6.89
N GLU A 61 -22.92 0.31 8.08
CA GLU A 61 -23.02 1.75 8.29
C GLU A 61 -21.71 2.47 7.97
N GLU A 62 -20.57 1.94 8.44
CA GLU A 62 -19.25 2.52 8.15
C GLU A 62 -18.94 2.48 6.65
N LYS A 63 -19.30 1.39 5.96
CA LYS A 63 -19.13 1.28 4.51
C LYS A 63 -19.99 2.28 3.76
N GLU A 64 -21.23 2.48 4.20
CA GLU A 64 -22.13 3.44 3.56
C GLU A 64 -21.68 4.88 3.78
N TYR A 65 -21.23 5.19 5.00
CA TYR A 65 -20.61 6.46 5.33
C TYR A 65 -19.44 6.79 4.40
N ILE A 66 -18.52 5.84 4.16
CA ILE A 66 -17.39 6.05 3.26
C ILE A 66 -17.87 6.45 1.86
N ASN A 67 -18.96 5.85 1.38
CA ASN A 67 -19.48 6.16 0.05
C ASN A 67 -19.98 7.59 -0.02
N GLN A 68 -20.84 7.96 0.94
CA GLN A 68 -21.41 9.31 1.02
C GLN A 68 -20.31 10.35 1.20
N TRP A 69 -19.34 10.07 2.07
CA TRP A 69 -18.20 10.95 2.30
C TRP A 69 -17.42 11.21 1.01
N VAL A 70 -17.14 10.17 0.21
CA VAL A 70 -16.41 10.31 -1.06
C VAL A 70 -17.21 11.09 -2.10
N GLU A 71 -18.52 10.87 -2.21
CA GLU A 71 -19.35 11.63 -3.16
C GLU A 71 -19.34 13.14 -2.88
N VAL A 72 -19.30 13.53 -1.60
CA VAL A 72 -19.29 14.94 -1.18
C VAL A 72 -17.89 15.57 -1.22
N ASN A 73 -16.84 14.80 -0.94
CA ASN A 73 -15.49 15.34 -0.71
C ASN A 73 -14.46 14.99 -1.80
N LYS A 74 -14.88 14.32 -2.88
CA LYS A 74 -14.03 14.16 -4.06
C LYS A 74 -13.78 15.52 -4.70
N THR A 75 -12.53 15.85 -4.96
CA THR A 75 -12.19 17.07 -5.71
C THR A 75 -12.56 16.93 -7.18
N GLU A 76 -12.62 18.03 -7.92
CA GLU A 76 -12.77 18.06 -9.39
C GLU A 76 -11.80 17.09 -10.13
N ASN A 77 -10.59 16.92 -9.61
CA ASN A 77 -9.59 15.99 -10.16
C ASN A 77 -9.73 14.52 -9.68
N ASN A 78 -10.89 14.12 -9.15
CA ASN A 78 -11.15 12.80 -8.56
C ASN A 78 -10.17 12.39 -7.43
N LYS A 79 -9.49 13.35 -6.81
CA LYS A 79 -8.57 13.10 -5.71
C LYS A 79 -9.35 12.99 -4.40
N ILE A 80 -9.13 11.88 -3.70
CA ILE A 80 -9.77 11.59 -2.40
C ILE A 80 -8.74 11.73 -1.28
N HIS A 81 -9.04 12.60 -0.31
CA HIS A 81 -8.20 12.84 0.86
C HIS A 81 -8.53 11.87 2.00
N TRP A 82 -8.06 10.63 1.89
CA TRP A 82 -8.38 9.54 2.83
C TRP A 82 -8.07 9.82 4.31
N MET A 83 -7.08 10.67 4.60
CA MET A 83 -6.79 11.09 5.98
C MET A 83 -7.91 11.94 6.59
N ASN A 84 -8.63 12.73 5.77
CA ASN A 84 -9.77 13.50 6.25
C ASN A 84 -10.95 12.57 6.52
N CYS A 85 -11.24 11.65 5.60
CA CYS A 85 -12.23 10.59 5.81
C CYS A 85 -11.98 9.80 7.10
N GLN A 86 -10.73 9.39 7.35
CA GLN A 86 -10.35 8.71 8.60
C GLN A 86 -10.64 9.57 9.85
N LYS A 87 -10.36 10.88 9.81
CA LYS A 87 -10.61 11.78 10.94
C LYS A 87 -12.11 11.92 11.21
N ASP A 88 -12.91 12.12 10.16
CA ASP A 88 -14.36 12.25 10.29
C ASP A 88 -15.00 10.93 10.75
N MET A 89 -14.57 9.79 10.20
CA MET A 89 -15.00 8.47 10.70
C MET A 89 -14.64 8.26 12.17
N LYS A 90 -13.45 8.69 12.60
CA LYS A 90 -13.07 8.60 14.02
C LYS A 90 -13.98 9.46 14.89
N ARG A 91 -14.38 10.65 14.43
CA ARG A 91 -15.31 11.53 15.14
C ARG A 91 -16.71 10.89 15.24
N ASP A 92 -17.20 10.30 14.16
CA ASP A 92 -18.59 9.87 14.07
C ASP A 92 -18.80 8.46 14.66
N PHE A 93 -17.85 7.54 14.46
CA PHE A 93 -17.93 6.14 14.94
C PHE A 93 -17.09 5.86 16.19
N GLN A 94 -16.31 6.84 16.68
CA GLN A 94 -15.38 6.69 17.80
C GLN A 94 -14.33 5.57 17.60
N LYS A 95 -14.08 5.19 16.34
CA LYS A 95 -13.17 4.11 15.94
C LYS A 95 -12.11 4.64 14.99
N LEU A 96 -10.84 4.42 15.31
CA LEU A 96 -9.75 4.75 14.39
C LEU A 96 -9.57 3.60 13.39
N ARG A 97 -10.18 3.74 12.20
CA ARG A 97 -9.97 2.83 11.08
C ARG A 97 -8.70 3.22 10.32
N SER A 98 -7.90 2.26 9.84
CA SER A 98 -6.73 2.60 9.02
C SER A 98 -7.17 3.14 7.65
N THR A 99 -6.41 4.06 7.08
CA THR A 99 -6.72 4.58 5.72
C THR A 99 -6.74 3.47 4.68
N ASN A 100 -5.96 2.41 4.89
CA ASN A 100 -5.94 1.23 4.03
C ASN A 100 -7.28 0.47 4.05
N ILE A 101 -7.88 0.27 5.23
CA ILE A 101 -9.20 -0.38 5.35
C ILE A 101 -10.28 0.45 4.63
N ILE A 102 -10.26 1.77 4.82
CA ILE A 102 -11.20 2.70 4.19
C ILE A 102 -11.10 2.64 2.66
N LYS A 103 -9.87 2.74 2.12
CA LYS A 103 -9.60 2.61 0.68
C LYS A 103 -10.10 1.29 0.13
N ASN A 104 -9.77 0.20 0.80
CA ASN A 104 -10.15 -1.14 0.35
C ASN A 104 -11.67 -1.29 0.25
N ALA A 105 -12.42 -0.74 1.21
CA ALA A 105 -13.88 -0.77 1.18
C ALA A 105 -14.46 -0.04 -0.03
N TRP A 106 -13.96 1.17 -0.31
CA TRP A 106 -14.39 1.96 -1.46
C TRP A 106 -14.05 1.26 -2.79
N TYR A 107 -12.80 0.83 -2.99
CA TYR A 107 -12.38 0.17 -4.23
C TYR A 107 -13.08 -1.18 -4.44
N ALA A 108 -13.38 -1.92 -3.38
CA ALA A 108 -14.16 -3.15 -3.47
C ALA A 108 -15.60 -2.87 -3.97
N LYS A 109 -16.20 -1.74 -3.61
CA LYS A 109 -17.50 -1.31 -4.15
C LYS A 109 -17.42 -0.92 -5.62
N GLN A 110 -16.39 -0.17 -6.02
CA GLN A 110 -16.26 0.28 -7.42
C GLN A 110 -16.09 -0.89 -8.40
N LYS A 111 -15.38 -1.95 -8.01
CA LYS A 111 -15.24 -3.16 -8.83
C LYS A 111 -16.52 -3.98 -9.00
N ARG A 112 -17.55 -3.71 -8.18
CA ARG A 112 -18.83 -4.41 -8.21
C ARG A 112 -19.91 -3.66 -8.97
N LYS A 113 -19.61 -2.45 -9.47
CA LYS A 113 -20.48 -1.82 -10.47
C LYS A 113 -20.28 -2.63 -11.75
N PRO A 114 -21.29 -3.36 -12.24
CA PRO A 114 -21.21 -3.93 -13.57
C PRO A 114 -20.96 -2.78 -14.53
N ASP A 115 -20.05 -2.96 -15.47
CA ASP A 115 -20.01 -2.10 -16.64
C ASP A 115 -21.43 -2.14 -17.22
N GLU A 116 -22.12 -1.00 -17.24
CA GLU A 116 -23.37 -0.85 -17.98
C GLU A 116 -23.02 -0.90 -19.47
N GLU A 117 -22.73 -2.09 -19.98
CA GLU A 117 -22.68 -2.43 -21.41
C GLU A 117 -22.74 -3.96 -21.55
N GLY A 118 -23.92 -4.47 -21.90
CA GLY A 118 -24.11 -5.85 -22.36
C GLY A 118 -25.12 -6.69 -21.56
N GLU A 119 -26.35 -6.74 -22.05
CA GLU A 119 -27.35 -7.74 -21.66
C GLU A 119 -26.81 -9.17 -21.86
N ASN A 120 -26.77 -9.97 -20.78
CA ASN A 120 -27.50 -11.25 -20.65
C ASN A 120 -26.94 -12.12 -19.51
N GLY A 121 -27.83 -12.50 -18.59
CA GLY A 121 -27.90 -13.90 -18.12
C GLY A 121 -27.12 -14.29 -16.86
N THR A 122 -27.92 -14.61 -15.83
CA THR A 122 -27.66 -15.64 -14.81
C THR A 122 -27.02 -15.19 -13.50
N SER A 123 -27.91 -14.96 -12.53
CA SER A 123 -27.64 -15.01 -11.09
C SER A 123 -27.08 -16.38 -10.70
N PRO A 124 -26.19 -16.44 -9.71
CA PRO A 124 -26.59 -17.17 -8.51
C PRO A 124 -26.26 -16.44 -7.20
N SER A 125 -27.31 -16.29 -6.39
CA SER A 125 -27.26 -16.30 -4.93
C SER A 125 -26.43 -17.47 -4.39
N THR A 126 -25.57 -17.24 -3.38
CA THR A 126 -25.53 -18.01 -2.11
C THR A 126 -24.51 -17.40 -1.13
N GLN A 127 -25.07 -16.89 -0.04
CA GLN A 127 -24.68 -16.96 1.39
C GLN A 127 -23.21 -17.08 1.84
N ASP A 128 -22.89 -16.20 2.79
CA ASP A 128 -21.98 -16.30 3.94
C ASP A 128 -20.90 -17.40 3.96
N THR A 129 -19.64 -16.97 3.94
CA THR A 129 -18.60 -17.66 4.71
C THR A 129 -17.59 -16.64 5.24
N ILE A 130 -17.54 -16.55 6.58
CA ILE A 130 -16.53 -15.84 7.35
C ILE A 130 -15.16 -16.46 7.03
N SER A 131 -14.29 -15.72 6.32
CA SER A 131 -12.89 -16.11 6.18
C SER A 131 -12.05 -15.41 7.25
N THR A 132 -12.00 -16.08 8.40
CA THR A 132 -11.03 -15.89 9.47
C THR A 132 -9.64 -16.18 8.94
N PHE A 133 -8.83 -15.15 8.67
CA PHE A 133 -7.41 -15.33 8.39
C PHE A 133 -6.64 -15.48 9.71
N ASN A 134 -6.60 -16.72 10.22
CA ASN A 134 -5.58 -17.16 11.18
C ASN A 134 -4.28 -17.45 10.42
N ASN A 135 -3.23 -16.66 10.68
CA ASN A 135 -1.87 -17.05 10.31
C ASN A 135 -1.21 -17.68 11.53
N ASP A 136 -1.45 -18.98 11.71
CA ASP A 136 -0.72 -19.81 12.66
C ASP A 136 0.69 -20.10 12.15
N ILE A 137 1.63 -19.93 13.07
CA ILE A 137 3.04 -20.28 12.96
C ILE A 137 3.16 -21.81 12.91
N ARG A 138 3.79 -22.36 11.86
CA ARG A 138 4.27 -23.74 11.87
C ARG A 138 5.80 -23.78 11.83
N THR A 139 6.35 -24.13 12.99
CA THR A 139 7.67 -24.70 13.23
C THR A 139 7.86 -25.95 12.36
N ILE A 140 8.99 -26.06 11.65
CA ILE A 140 9.38 -27.31 10.99
C ILE A 140 10.76 -27.70 11.51
N THR A 141 10.80 -28.79 12.26
CA THR A 141 12.02 -29.54 12.58
C THR A 141 11.94 -30.87 11.83
N GLN A 142 13.08 -31.24 11.25
CA GLN A 142 13.59 -32.61 11.04
C GLN A 142 13.51 -33.27 9.64
N THR A 143 14.74 -33.55 9.15
CA THR A 143 15.27 -34.72 8.42
C THR A 143 14.74 -35.12 7.03
N GLY A 144 15.70 -35.24 6.10
CA GLY A 144 15.57 -36.03 4.86
C GLY A 144 15.55 -37.55 5.10
N PRO A 145 15.74 -38.42 4.08
CA PRO A 145 16.68 -38.21 2.96
C PRO A 145 16.17 -38.54 1.55
N THR A 146 16.96 -38.08 0.57
CA THR A 146 17.24 -38.61 -0.79
C THR A 146 16.12 -39.17 -1.67
N ASN A 147 15.92 -38.53 -2.82
CA ASN A 147 15.92 -39.22 -4.11
C ASN A 147 16.49 -38.29 -5.20
N VAL A 148 17.57 -38.77 -5.83
CA VAL A 148 18.26 -38.17 -6.96
C VAL A 148 17.57 -38.58 -8.25
N LEU A 149 17.18 -37.60 -9.07
CA LEU A 149 16.96 -37.81 -10.51
C LEU A 149 17.66 -36.68 -11.25
N THR A 150 18.81 -37.06 -11.80
CA THR A 150 19.65 -36.27 -12.69
C THR A 150 18.93 -36.12 -14.02
N SER A 151 18.60 -34.89 -14.41
CA SER A 151 18.22 -34.56 -15.79
C SER A 151 19.15 -33.46 -16.28
N THR A 152 20.22 -33.87 -16.97
CA THR A 152 21.13 -32.97 -17.67
C THR A 152 20.44 -32.41 -18.90
N ALA A 153 19.90 -31.20 -18.78
CA ALA A 153 19.53 -30.36 -19.92
C ALA A 153 20.58 -29.26 -20.07
N THR A 154 21.49 -29.44 -21.03
CA THR A 154 22.48 -28.44 -21.45
C THR A 154 21.76 -27.27 -22.10
N HIS A 155 21.35 -26.27 -21.31
CA HIS A 155 20.81 -25.02 -21.83
C HIS A 155 21.96 -24.06 -22.16
N HIS A 156 22.29 -23.96 -23.44
CA HIS A 156 23.24 -22.94 -23.92
C HIS A 156 22.67 -21.56 -23.58
N TYR A 157 23.38 -20.81 -22.72
CA TYR A 157 23.02 -19.45 -22.37
C TYR A 157 23.52 -18.51 -23.47
N ILE A 158 22.62 -18.00 -24.29
CA ILE A 158 22.88 -16.88 -25.19
C ILE A 158 22.50 -15.61 -24.40
N PRO A 159 23.46 -14.74 -24.02
CA PRO A 159 23.13 -13.50 -23.37
C PRO A 159 22.35 -12.59 -24.32
N PRO A 160 21.31 -11.87 -23.84
CA PRO A 160 20.64 -10.87 -24.65
C PRO A 160 21.60 -9.73 -24.99
N THR A 161 21.83 -9.49 -26.28
CA THR A 161 22.56 -8.31 -26.75
C THR A 161 21.75 -7.05 -26.44
N LEU A 162 22.33 -6.15 -25.64
CA LEU A 162 21.77 -4.85 -25.31
C LEU A 162 21.74 -3.97 -26.58
N PRO A 163 20.66 -3.23 -26.87
CA PRO A 163 20.69 -2.25 -27.95
C PRO A 163 21.69 -1.13 -27.63
N THR A 164 22.70 -0.97 -28.47
CA THR A 164 23.59 0.18 -28.46
C THR A 164 22.78 1.41 -28.85
N ILE A 165 22.52 2.30 -27.89
CA ILE A 165 21.98 3.63 -28.17
C ILE A 165 23.18 4.52 -28.47
N GLU A 166 23.43 4.80 -29.74
CA GLU A 166 24.36 5.86 -30.12
C GLU A 166 23.76 7.22 -29.70
N PRO A 167 24.51 8.08 -28.99
CA PRO A 167 24.05 9.42 -28.69
C PRO A 167 24.11 10.27 -29.96
N SER A 168 22.97 10.43 -30.65
CA SER A 168 22.83 11.43 -31.72
C SER A 168 22.66 12.82 -31.11
N PHE A 169 23.72 13.37 -30.52
CA PHE A 169 23.73 14.77 -30.08
C PHE A 169 24.19 15.65 -31.25
N GLN A 170 23.23 16.13 -32.04
CA GLN A 170 23.43 17.24 -32.96
C GLN A 170 23.10 18.52 -32.19
N PRO A 171 24.07 19.38 -31.82
CA PRO A 171 23.74 20.67 -31.22
C PRO A 171 23.08 21.57 -32.26
N ASP A 172 21.91 22.12 -31.93
CA ASP A 172 21.25 23.12 -32.75
C ASP A 172 22.15 24.35 -32.94
N PRO A 173 22.19 24.97 -34.14
CA PRO A 173 22.94 26.20 -34.34
C PRO A 173 22.35 27.34 -33.48
N PRO A 174 23.20 28.21 -32.91
CA PRO A 174 22.76 29.26 -32.00
C PRO A 174 21.83 30.26 -32.70
N LYS A 175 20.63 30.44 -32.14
CA LYS A 175 19.67 31.48 -32.53
C LYS A 175 20.02 32.83 -31.92
N PHE A 176 21.11 33.45 -32.37
CA PHE A 176 21.35 34.87 -32.10
C PHE A 176 21.84 35.58 -33.36
N ILE A 177 20.87 36.15 -34.08
CA ILE A 177 21.15 37.23 -35.04
C ILE A 177 21.25 38.51 -34.21
N MET A 178 22.47 38.95 -33.89
CA MET A 178 22.70 40.32 -33.44
C MET A 178 22.41 41.25 -34.61
N LYS A 179 21.43 42.15 -34.44
CA LYS A 179 21.23 43.28 -35.36
C LYS A 179 22.36 44.29 -35.12
N PRO A 180 22.98 44.85 -36.17
CA PRO A 180 23.96 45.91 -36.00
C PRO A 180 23.29 47.14 -35.40
N ILE A 181 23.93 47.70 -34.37
CA ILE A 181 23.73 49.09 -33.96
C ILE A 181 24.75 49.89 -34.79
N PHE A 182 24.27 50.95 -35.42
CA PHE A 182 24.94 51.88 -36.33
C PHE A 182 26.43 52.11 -36.08
#